data_AF-A0A7J3EDV0-F1
#
_entry.id   AF-A0A7J3EDV0-F1
#
_cell.length_a   1.000
_cell.length_b   1.000
_cell.length_c   1.000
_cell.angle_alpha   90.00
_cell.angle_beta   90.00
_cell.angle_gamma   90.00
#
_symmetry.space_group_name_H-M   'P 1'
#
loop_
_entity.id
_entity.type
_entity.pdbx_description
1 polymer ?
#
loop_
_entity_poly.entity_id
_entity_poly.type
_entity_poly.pdbx_seq_one_letter_code
_entity_poly.pdbx_strand_id
1 'polypeptide(L)'
;MDKFKVLIAVLLVVVCLTGLYYSFFSKKGEGRLFGFYLPWDDSVDSITNLSGFLDKPAGLFGYVYVGEDGHLYAGTKRIKFLGVNICGRAAFPDREDAEKISARLAKFGVNIVRFHHMDAPWESFNIFDRSTGGTRVLNGQALNRLDYFIAMLKENGIYVDLNLLVSR
;
A
#
# COMPACT_ATOMS: atom_id res chain seq x y z
N MET A 1 -0.67 -9.99 70.79
CA MET A 1 -1.54 -9.76 69.61
C MET A 1 -1.67 -11.09 68.89
N ASP A 2 -2.90 -11.58 68.69
CA ASP A 2 -3.17 -12.93 68.20
C ASP A 2 -2.67 -13.10 66.76
N LYS A 3 -1.78 -14.08 66.51
CA LYS A 3 -1.16 -14.34 65.20
C LYS A 3 -2.20 -14.52 64.11
N PHE A 4 -3.37 -15.04 64.47
CA PHE A 4 -4.52 -15.18 63.58
C PHE A 4 -5.07 -13.84 63.08
N LYS A 5 -5.15 -12.83 63.95
CA LYS A 5 -5.62 -11.47 63.59
C LYS A 5 -4.62 -10.74 62.68
N VAL A 6 -3.32 -10.96 62.90
CA VAL A 6 -2.26 -10.40 62.05
C VAL A 6 -2.30 -11.01 60.65
N LEU A 7 -2.49 -12.33 60.56
CA LEU A 7 -2.62 -13.03 59.27
C LEU A 7 -3.82 -12.52 58.46
N ILE A 8 -4.98 -12.34 59.12
CA ILE A 8 -6.19 -11.78 58.48
C ILE A 8 -5.94 -10.35 57.98
N ALA A 9 -5.29 -9.51 58.79
CA ALA A 9 -4.98 -8.13 58.41
C ALA A 9 -4.05 -8.06 57.19
N VAL A 10 -3.01 -8.90 57.13
CA VAL A 10 -2.11 -8.98 55.99
C VAL A 10 -2.84 -9.45 54.74
N LEU A 11 -3.70 -10.47 54.86
CA LEU A 11 -4.47 -10.98 53.73
C LEU A 11 -5.42 -9.90 53.16
N LEU A 12 -6.07 -9.14 54.03
CA LEU A 12 -6.94 -8.02 53.62
C LEU A 12 -6.15 -6.93 52.90
N VAL A 13 -4.95 -6.59 53.36
CA VAL A 13 -4.09 -5.61 52.69
C VAL A 13 -3.67 -6.11 51.31
N VAL A 14 -3.28 -7.38 51.17
CA VAL A 14 -2.88 -7.96 49.87
C VAL A 14 -4.06 -7.99 48.89
N VAL A 15 -5.26 -8.35 49.35
CA VAL A 15 -6.48 -8.32 48.52
C VAL A 15 -6.83 -6.89 48.10
N CYS A 16 -6.74 -5.91 49.00
CA CYS A 16 -6.96 -4.50 48.65
C CYS A 16 -5.93 -3.99 47.65
N LEU A 17 -4.64 -4.31 47.83
CA LEU A 17 -3.57 -3.86 46.93
C LEU A 17 -3.70 -4.50 45.53
N THR A 18 -4.08 -5.77 45.45
CA THR A 18 -4.32 -6.45 44.17
C THR A 18 -5.58 -5.93 43.48
N GLY A 19 -6.66 -5.64 44.21
CA GLY A 19 -7.86 -5.00 43.66
C GLY A 19 -7.60 -3.57 43.17
N LEU A 20 -6.76 -2.81 43.88
CA LEU A 20 -6.28 -1.49 43.44
C LEU A 20 -5.41 -1.59 42.19
N TYR A 21 -4.44 -2.51 42.16
CA TYR A 21 -3.61 -2.76 40.99
C TYR A 21 -4.46 -3.10 39.77
N TYR A 22 -5.43 -4.02 39.92
CA TYR A 22 -6.34 -4.36 38.83
C TYR A 22 -7.18 -3.16 38.40
N SER A 23 -7.67 -2.34 39.33
CA SER A 23 -8.49 -1.16 38.98
C SER A 23 -7.69 -0.05 38.29
N PHE A 24 -6.42 0.12 38.65
CA PHE A 24 -5.53 1.11 38.02
C PHE A 24 -5.04 0.66 36.64
N PHE A 25 -4.78 -0.65 36.45
CA PHE A 25 -4.23 -1.17 35.20
C PHE A 25 -5.27 -1.82 34.26
N SER A 26 -6.47 -2.15 34.76
CA SER A 26 -7.58 -2.71 33.98
C SER A 26 -8.58 -1.66 33.48
N LYS A 27 -8.22 -0.38 33.48
CA LYS A 27 -8.85 0.56 32.55
C LYS A 27 -8.38 0.25 31.14
N LYS A 28 -8.90 -0.86 30.59
CA LYS A 28 -8.96 -1.07 29.15
C LYS A 28 -9.89 0.04 28.66
N GLY A 29 -9.31 1.20 28.32
CA GLY A 29 -10.08 2.30 27.78
C GLY A 29 -10.93 1.74 26.65
N GLU A 30 -12.25 1.94 26.71
CA GLU A 30 -13.09 1.76 25.54
C GLU A 30 -12.51 2.68 24.49
N GLY A 31 -11.67 2.11 23.61
CA GLY A 31 -10.89 2.88 22.67
C GLY A 31 -11.85 3.70 21.85
N ARG A 32 -11.85 5.02 22.05
CA ARG A 32 -12.72 5.91 21.29
C ARG A 32 -12.33 5.73 19.84
N LEU A 33 -13.21 5.13 19.05
CA LEU A 33 -13.04 5.07 17.60
C LEU A 33 -12.95 6.51 17.09
N PHE A 34 -11.94 6.77 16.28
CA PHE A 34 -11.76 8.03 15.60
C PHE A 34 -11.80 7.77 14.10
N GLY A 35 -12.16 8.80 13.33
CA GLY A 35 -12.08 8.72 11.87
C GLY A 35 -10.63 8.52 11.46
N PHE A 36 -10.29 7.31 11.02
CA PHE A 36 -8.97 7.01 10.47
C PHE A 36 -8.94 7.46 9.00
N TYR A 37 -8.57 8.71 8.79
CA TYR A 37 -8.44 9.30 7.46
C TYR A 37 -7.11 8.90 6.82
N LEU A 38 -7.18 8.48 5.55
CA LEU A 38 -6.02 8.15 4.73
C LEU A 38 -5.90 9.17 3.59
N PRO A 39 -5.16 10.28 3.79
CA PRO A 39 -5.03 11.31 2.76
C PRO A 39 -4.52 10.72 1.45
N TRP A 40 -4.95 11.29 0.32
CA TRP A 40 -4.65 10.75 -1.01
C TRP A 40 -3.21 11.01 -1.47
N ASP A 41 -2.51 11.94 -0.81
CA ASP A 41 -1.14 12.41 -1.10
C ASP A 41 -0.18 12.21 0.08
N ASP A 42 -0.55 11.39 1.06
CA ASP A 42 0.26 11.17 2.25
C ASP A 42 1.33 10.09 2.05
N SER A 43 2.59 10.52 2.15
CA SER A 43 3.78 9.66 2.23
C SER A 43 4.60 9.93 3.51
N VAL A 44 4.01 10.57 4.51
CA VAL A 44 4.68 10.90 5.78
C VAL A 44 5.08 9.63 6.49
N ASP A 45 6.29 9.62 7.05
CA ASP A 45 6.74 8.49 7.84
C ASP A 45 5.93 8.40 9.15
N SER A 46 5.19 7.31 9.32
CA SER A 46 4.28 7.07 10.44
C SER A 46 4.25 5.58 10.76
N ILE A 47 3.57 5.19 11.84
CA ILE A 47 3.47 3.77 12.23
C ILE A 47 2.78 2.89 11.17
N THR A 48 2.09 3.49 10.20
CA THR A 48 1.45 2.79 9.08
C THR A 48 2.29 2.80 7.80
N ASN A 49 3.52 3.33 7.84
CA ASN A 49 4.42 3.36 6.70
C ASN A 49 5.13 2.01 6.53
N LEU A 50 4.73 1.28 5.49
CA LEU A 50 5.25 -0.03 5.10
C LEU A 50 6.25 0.06 3.93
N SER A 51 6.59 1.27 3.47
CA SER A 51 7.44 1.45 2.29
C SER A 51 8.87 0.89 2.46
N GLY A 52 9.33 0.74 3.70
CA GLY A 52 10.61 0.10 4.03
C GLY A 52 10.65 -1.42 3.79
N PHE A 53 9.49 -2.07 3.57
CA PHE A 53 9.42 -3.48 3.19
C PHE A 53 9.54 -3.73 1.69
N LEU A 54 9.55 -2.66 0.88
CA LEU A 54 9.66 -2.75 -0.57
C LEU A 54 11.11 -2.62 -0.99
N ASP A 55 11.58 -3.56 -1.83
CA ASP A 55 12.90 -3.43 -2.45
C ASP A 55 12.81 -2.37 -3.55
N LYS A 56 13.67 -1.36 -3.48
CA LYS A 56 13.70 -0.22 -4.41
C LYS A 56 15.02 -0.17 -5.17
N PRO A 57 15.00 0.13 -6.49
CA PRO A 57 13.81 0.19 -7.34
C PRO A 57 13.23 -1.20 -7.63
N ALA A 58 11.98 -1.26 -8.10
CA ALA A 58 11.40 -2.51 -8.60
C ALA A 58 12.27 -3.08 -9.73
N GLY A 59 12.50 -4.38 -9.70
CA GLY A 59 13.42 -5.06 -10.63
C GLY A 59 14.90 -4.96 -10.27
N LEU A 60 15.27 -4.43 -9.09
CA LEU A 60 16.64 -4.42 -8.58
C LEU A 60 17.33 -5.80 -8.68
N PHE A 61 16.57 -6.87 -8.45
CA PHE A 61 17.07 -8.26 -8.49
C PHE A 61 16.82 -8.97 -9.83
N GLY A 62 16.48 -8.23 -10.89
CA GLY A 62 16.14 -8.78 -12.21
C GLY A 62 14.64 -8.95 -12.44
N TYR A 63 14.30 -9.73 -13.46
CA TYR A 63 12.91 -10.00 -13.84
C TYR A 63 12.24 -10.99 -12.86
N VAL A 64 10.91 -10.94 -12.81
CA VAL A 64 10.12 -11.85 -12.00
C VAL A 64 9.91 -13.17 -12.76
N TYR A 65 10.14 -14.30 -12.10
CA TYR A 65 9.99 -15.63 -12.69
C TYR A 65 9.30 -16.61 -11.73
N VAL A 66 8.83 -17.73 -12.26
CA VAL A 66 8.24 -18.82 -11.48
C VAL A 66 9.33 -19.83 -11.12
N GLY A 67 9.53 -20.07 -9.83
CA GLY A 67 10.46 -21.09 -9.32
C GLY A 67 9.91 -22.51 -9.47
N GLU A 68 10.77 -23.51 -9.24
CA GLU A 68 10.38 -24.92 -9.31
C GLU A 68 9.28 -25.30 -8.31
N ASP A 69 9.13 -24.52 -7.23
CA ASP A 69 8.08 -24.69 -6.22
C ASP A 69 6.74 -23.98 -6.58
N GLY A 70 6.65 -23.38 -7.78
CA GLY A 70 5.46 -22.68 -8.25
C GLY A 70 5.25 -21.31 -7.60
N HIS A 71 6.26 -20.74 -6.93
CA HIS A 71 6.20 -19.39 -6.38
C HIS A 71 6.91 -18.37 -7.29
N LEU A 72 6.60 -17.09 -7.09
CA LEU A 72 7.24 -16.00 -7.83
C LEU A 72 8.53 -15.57 -7.13
N TYR A 73 9.56 -15.27 -7.92
CA TYR A 73 10.87 -14.84 -7.45
C TYR A 73 11.38 -13.64 -8.24
N ALA A 74 12.16 -12.79 -7.58
CA ALA A 74 13.07 -11.83 -8.22
C ALA A 74 14.48 -12.09 -7.67
N GLY A 75 15.41 -12.44 -8.55
CA GLY A 75 16.71 -12.98 -8.13
C GLY A 75 16.53 -14.26 -7.29
N THR A 76 17.07 -14.28 -6.07
CA THR A 76 16.90 -15.39 -5.11
C THR A 76 15.77 -15.17 -4.10
N LYS A 77 15.09 -14.02 -4.15
CA LYS A 77 14.07 -13.64 -3.17
C LYS A 77 12.69 -14.01 -3.67
N ARG A 78 11.94 -14.77 -2.87
CA ARG A 78 10.52 -15.02 -3.11
C ARG A 78 9.74 -13.71 -2.99
N ILE A 79 8.91 -13.40 -3.98
CA ILE A 79 8.03 -12.23 -3.99
C ILE A 79 6.57 -12.65 -3.85
N LYS A 80 5.79 -11.85 -3.10
CA LYS A 80 4.33 -11.94 -3.02
C LYS A 80 3.74 -10.60 -3.38
N PHE A 81 2.80 -10.59 -4.31
CA PHE A 81 2.21 -9.34 -4.77
C PHE A 81 0.99 -8.96 -3.92
N LEU A 82 1.02 -7.73 -3.38
CA LEU A 82 -0.12 -7.01 -2.84
C LEU A 82 -0.38 -5.84 -3.79
N GLY A 83 -1.36 -6.03 -4.66
CA GLY A 83 -1.58 -5.14 -5.81
C GLY A 83 -2.84 -4.31 -5.73
N VAL A 84 -2.85 -3.24 -6.53
CA VAL A 84 -4.04 -2.43 -6.83
C VAL A 84 -4.24 -2.32 -8.33
N ASN A 85 -5.44 -1.93 -8.75
CA ASN A 85 -5.74 -1.60 -10.15
C ASN A 85 -5.84 -0.08 -10.31
N ILE A 86 -5.27 0.44 -11.39
CA ILE A 86 -5.46 1.82 -11.86
C ILE A 86 -6.05 1.74 -13.26
N CYS A 87 -7.21 2.37 -13.45
CA CYS A 87 -8.03 2.18 -14.64
C CYS A 87 -8.22 3.47 -15.45
N GLY A 88 -8.31 3.34 -16.76
CA GLY A 88 -8.74 4.41 -17.66
C GLY A 88 -7.82 5.62 -17.59
N ARG A 89 -8.40 6.83 -17.55
CA ARG A 89 -7.60 8.07 -17.53
C ARG A 89 -6.67 8.19 -16.31
N ALA A 90 -6.96 7.49 -15.21
CA ALA A 90 -6.14 7.51 -14.01
C ALA A 90 -4.76 6.86 -14.22
N ALA A 91 -4.56 6.12 -15.32
CA ALA A 91 -3.26 5.60 -15.74
C ALA A 91 -2.31 6.70 -16.23
N PHE A 92 -2.82 7.92 -16.48
CA PHE A 92 -2.07 9.05 -17.04
C PHE A 92 -2.13 10.29 -16.14
N PRO A 93 -1.75 10.20 -14.85
CA PRO A 93 -1.77 11.35 -13.95
C PRO A 93 -0.80 12.45 -14.42
N ASP A 94 -0.99 13.66 -13.90
CA ASP A 94 0.03 14.70 -13.99
C ASP A 94 1.28 14.27 -13.20
N ARG A 95 2.44 14.89 -13.48
CA ARG A 95 3.72 14.45 -12.91
C ARG A 95 3.74 14.56 -11.39
N GLU A 96 3.23 15.67 -10.86
CA GLU A 96 3.17 15.92 -9.42
C GLU A 96 2.28 14.90 -8.71
N ASP A 97 1.20 14.46 -9.36
CA ASP A 97 0.31 13.45 -8.82
C ASP A 97 0.92 12.04 -8.92
N ALA A 98 1.65 11.73 -9.99
CA ALA A 98 2.37 10.46 -10.14
C ALA A 98 3.35 10.23 -8.96
N GLU A 99 4.05 11.28 -8.55
CA GLU A 99 4.98 11.26 -7.41
C GLU A 99 4.24 10.98 -6.09
N LYS A 100 3.16 11.72 -5.81
CA LYS A 100 2.35 11.54 -4.59
C LYS A 100 1.68 10.18 -4.53
N ILE A 101 1.06 9.75 -5.62
CA ILE A 101 0.33 8.48 -5.72
C ILE A 101 1.30 7.31 -5.50
N SER A 102 2.45 7.30 -6.19
CA SER A 102 3.42 6.22 -6.05
C SER A 102 4.01 6.13 -4.64
N ALA A 103 4.33 7.26 -4.01
CA ALA A 103 4.82 7.30 -2.64
C ALA A 103 3.77 6.82 -1.63
N ARG A 104 2.49 7.20 -1.81
CA ARG A 104 1.38 6.72 -0.98
C ARG A 104 1.13 5.23 -1.13
N LEU A 105 1.18 4.69 -2.36
CA LEU A 105 1.04 3.26 -2.59
C LEU A 105 2.14 2.48 -1.87
N ALA A 106 3.38 2.96 -1.96
CA ALA A 106 4.51 2.38 -1.23
C ALA A 106 4.32 2.46 0.29
N LYS A 107 3.80 3.59 0.81
CA LYS A 107 3.46 3.74 2.23
C LYS A 107 2.52 2.63 2.70
N PHE A 108 1.58 2.19 1.87
CA PHE A 108 0.68 1.07 2.21
C PHE A 108 1.21 -0.32 1.85
N GLY A 109 2.47 -0.44 1.42
CA GLY A 109 3.08 -1.72 1.09
C GLY A 109 2.59 -2.33 -0.22
N VAL A 110 1.89 -1.55 -1.05
CA VAL A 110 1.54 -1.98 -2.41
C VAL A 110 2.82 -2.16 -3.21
N ASN A 111 2.97 -3.30 -3.87
CA ASN A 111 4.19 -3.64 -4.59
C ASN A 111 3.96 -4.06 -6.04
N ILE A 112 2.72 -4.00 -6.52
CA ILE A 112 2.40 -4.04 -7.95
C ILE A 112 1.19 -3.17 -8.27
N VAL A 113 1.21 -2.51 -9.43
CA VAL A 113 0.05 -1.82 -10.00
C VAL A 113 -0.32 -2.49 -11.32
N ARG A 114 -1.58 -2.84 -11.45
CA ARG A 114 -2.16 -3.27 -12.73
C ARG A 114 -2.82 -2.08 -13.42
N PHE A 115 -2.32 -1.73 -14.60
CA PHE A 115 -2.97 -0.76 -15.47
C PHE A 115 -4.01 -1.44 -16.35
N HIS A 116 -5.22 -0.91 -16.31
CA HIS A 116 -6.37 -1.48 -17.00
C HIS A 116 -7.14 -0.40 -17.76
N HIS A 117 -7.88 -0.77 -18.81
CA HIS A 117 -8.74 0.15 -19.57
C HIS A 117 -8.05 1.41 -20.15
N MET A 118 -6.72 1.38 -20.35
CA MET A 118 -5.97 2.51 -20.95
C MET A 118 -6.45 2.85 -22.38
N ASP A 119 -7.05 1.86 -23.04
CA ASP A 119 -7.60 1.88 -24.39
C ASP A 119 -9.12 2.13 -24.44
N ALA A 120 -9.80 2.33 -23.31
CA ALA A 120 -11.25 2.36 -23.25
C ALA A 120 -11.89 3.49 -24.07
N PRO A 121 -12.89 3.20 -24.92
CA PRO A 121 -13.45 4.16 -25.88
C PRO A 121 -14.28 5.27 -25.21
N TRP A 122 -14.69 5.09 -23.96
CA TRP A 122 -15.42 6.08 -23.17
C TRP A 122 -14.51 7.10 -22.46
N GLU A 123 -13.18 6.90 -22.48
CA GLU A 123 -12.23 7.83 -21.88
C GLU A 123 -11.85 8.93 -22.88
N SER A 124 -11.97 10.19 -22.44
CA SER A 124 -11.57 11.35 -23.25
C SER A 124 -10.05 11.50 -23.36
N PHE A 125 -9.32 11.09 -22.33
CA PHE A 125 -7.85 11.04 -22.31
C PHE A 125 -7.39 9.58 -22.31
N ASN A 126 -6.78 9.14 -23.41
CA ASN A 126 -6.58 7.74 -23.77
C ASN A 126 -5.17 7.51 -24.33
N ILE A 127 -4.68 6.26 -24.28
CA ILE A 127 -3.39 5.88 -24.86
C ILE A 127 -3.33 6.08 -26.39
N PHE A 128 -4.47 6.00 -27.08
CA PHE A 128 -4.62 6.28 -28.50
C PHE A 128 -5.04 7.73 -28.75
N ASP A 129 -4.53 8.31 -29.84
CA ASP A 129 -4.97 9.62 -30.32
C ASP A 129 -6.38 9.51 -30.92
N ARG A 130 -7.38 9.93 -30.13
CA ARG A 130 -8.80 9.89 -30.48
C ARG A 130 -9.15 10.78 -31.67
N SER A 131 -8.33 11.80 -31.99
CA SER A 131 -8.56 12.68 -33.14
C SER A 131 -8.34 11.97 -34.48
N THR A 132 -7.56 10.88 -34.48
CA THR A 132 -7.25 10.10 -35.70
C THR A 132 -8.33 9.09 -36.07
N GLY A 133 -9.34 8.89 -35.22
CA GLY A 133 -10.43 7.94 -35.46
C GLY A 133 -10.02 6.46 -35.42
N GLY A 134 -8.81 6.13 -34.97
CA GLY A 134 -8.31 4.76 -34.92
C GLY A 134 -7.31 4.50 -33.79
N THR A 135 -6.67 3.34 -33.81
CA THR A 135 -5.74 2.87 -32.77
C THR A 135 -4.30 2.69 -33.28
N ARG A 136 -3.97 3.33 -34.41
CA ARG A 136 -2.64 3.21 -35.05
C ARG A 136 -1.71 4.37 -34.68
N VAL A 137 -2.24 5.36 -33.96
CA VAL A 137 -1.50 6.53 -33.48
C VAL A 137 -1.68 6.60 -31.97
N LEU A 138 -0.56 6.63 -31.25
CA LEU A 138 -0.56 6.83 -29.80
C LEU A 138 -0.69 8.32 -29.49
N ASN A 139 -1.39 8.64 -28.41
CA ASN A 139 -1.37 9.99 -27.85
C ASN A 139 -0.02 10.20 -27.14
N GLY A 140 0.83 11.06 -27.71
CA GLY A 140 2.18 11.30 -27.17
C GLY A 140 2.18 11.85 -25.75
N GLN A 141 1.18 12.65 -25.37
CA GLN A 141 1.05 13.18 -24.01
C GLN A 141 0.64 12.07 -23.02
N ALA A 142 -0.31 11.22 -23.39
CA ALA A 142 -0.73 10.09 -22.56
C ALA A 142 0.42 9.10 -22.36
N LEU A 143 1.15 8.78 -23.44
CA LEU A 143 2.32 7.90 -23.38
C LEU A 143 3.40 8.46 -22.44
N ASN A 144 3.73 9.75 -22.58
CA ASN A 144 4.73 10.39 -21.71
C ASN A 144 4.32 10.36 -20.22
N ARG A 145 3.03 10.55 -19.91
CA ARG A 145 2.51 10.48 -18.53
C ARG A 145 2.53 9.06 -17.99
N LEU A 146 2.16 8.07 -18.81
CA LEU A 146 2.25 6.65 -18.43
C LEU A 146 3.70 6.26 -18.12
N ASP A 147 4.64 6.61 -18.99
CA ASP A 147 6.06 6.33 -18.81
C ASP A 147 6.59 6.96 -17.52
N TYR A 148 6.25 8.23 -17.27
CA TYR A 148 6.66 8.90 -16.03
C TYR A 148 6.06 8.23 -14.79
N PHE A 149 4.78 7.85 -14.85
CA PHE A 149 4.14 7.22 -13.71
C PHE A 149 4.72 5.83 -13.43
N ILE A 150 5.01 5.04 -14.46
CA ILE A 150 5.73 3.76 -14.34
C ILE A 150 7.11 3.97 -13.73
N ALA A 151 7.84 5.01 -14.13
CA ALA A 151 9.13 5.35 -13.54
C ALA A 151 9.00 5.63 -12.03
N MET A 152 8.02 6.45 -11.63
CA MET A 152 7.79 6.76 -10.21
C MET A 152 7.36 5.55 -9.38
N LEU A 153 6.55 4.65 -9.94
CA LEU A 153 6.20 3.37 -9.32
C LEU A 153 7.46 2.51 -9.12
N LYS A 154 8.30 2.41 -10.16
CA LYS A 154 9.56 1.66 -10.12
C LYS A 154 10.51 2.20 -9.05
N GLU A 155 10.74 3.50 -9.00
CA GLU A 155 11.59 4.14 -7.97
C GLU A 155 11.08 3.84 -6.55
N ASN A 156 9.77 3.66 -6.40
CA ASN A 156 9.14 3.31 -5.13
C ASN A 156 9.07 1.80 -4.83
N GLY A 157 9.68 0.94 -5.65
CA GLY A 157 9.69 -0.52 -5.43
C GLY A 157 8.41 -1.23 -5.86
N ILE A 158 7.61 -0.59 -6.72
CA ILE A 158 6.32 -1.08 -7.18
C ILE A 158 6.46 -1.60 -8.62
N TYR A 159 6.15 -2.88 -8.83
CA TYR A 159 6.12 -3.52 -10.14
C TYR A 159 4.89 -3.07 -10.93
N VAL A 160 4.87 -3.36 -12.23
CA VAL A 160 3.76 -3.00 -13.10
C VAL A 160 3.28 -4.21 -13.91
N ASP A 161 1.96 -4.40 -13.92
CA ASP A 161 1.25 -5.22 -14.89
C ASP A 161 0.59 -4.28 -15.93
N LEU A 162 1.03 -4.35 -17.19
CA LEU A 162 0.50 -3.56 -18.30
C LEU A 162 -0.44 -4.41 -19.16
N ASN A 163 -1.74 -4.18 -19.03
CA ASN A 163 -2.71 -4.79 -19.95
C ASN A 163 -2.76 -3.99 -21.25
N LEU A 164 -2.43 -4.64 -22.37
CA LEU A 164 -2.29 -3.97 -23.67
C LEU A 164 -3.58 -3.90 -24.50
N LEU A 165 -4.53 -4.82 -24.25
CA LEU A 165 -5.81 -4.90 -24.96
C LEU A 165 -6.90 -5.28 -23.96
N VAL A 166 -7.86 -4.39 -23.73
CA VAL A 166 -8.89 -4.59 -22.71
C VAL A 166 -10.29 -4.20 -23.17
N SER A 167 -10.48 -2.98 -23.67
CA SER A 167 -11.83 -2.37 -23.79
C SER A 167 -12.22 -1.98 -25.20
N ARG A 168 -11.72 -2.70 -26.20
CA ARG A 168 -12.19 -2.54 -27.57
C ARG A 168 -13.60 -3.04 -27.79
#